data_AF-A0A4R2KWQ3-F1
#
_entry.id   AF-A0A4R2KWQ3-F1
#
_cell.length_a   1.000
_cell.length_b   1.000
_cell.length_c   1.000
_cell.angle_alpha   90.00
_cell.angle_beta   90.00
_cell.angle_gamma   90.00
#
_symmetry.space_group_name_H-M   'P 1'
#
loop_
_entity.id
_entity.type
_entity.pdbx_description
1 polymer ?
#
loop_
_entity_poly.entity_id
_entity_poly.type
_entity_poly.pdbx_seq_one_letter_code
_entity_poly.pdbx_strand_id
1 'polypeptide(L)'
;MLTINWKPDKESSIPLYKQIIDYSKDRMRNGEWTIGSKLPTQRELAKIFEVNRSTIVEALDELKAEGLIEGKSGKGTSIVNNTWSLLASISPPNW
;
A
#
# COMPACT_ATOMS: atom_id res chain seq x y z
N MET A 1 -4.09 13.25 4.65
CA MET A 1 -4.52 12.30 3.59
C MET A 1 -3.33 12.07 2.70
N LEU A 2 -3.04 10.81 2.34
CA LEU A 2 -1.96 10.50 1.39
C LEU A 2 -2.39 10.97 -0.01
N THR A 3 -1.55 11.75 -0.69
CA THR A 3 -1.81 12.17 -2.07
C THR A 3 -1.20 11.14 -3.02
N ILE A 4 -2.05 10.46 -3.79
CA ILE A 4 -1.63 9.42 -4.74
C ILE A 4 -1.91 9.95 -6.16
N ASN A 5 -0.84 10.23 -6.92
CA ASN A 5 -0.90 10.70 -8.30
C ASN A 5 -0.23 9.71 -9.27
N TRP A 6 -0.42 8.42 -9.04
CA TRP A 6 0.14 7.37 -9.88
C TRP A 6 -0.98 6.46 -10.38
N LYS A 7 -0.81 5.91 -11.59
CA LYS A 7 -1.74 4.98 -12.21
C LYS A 7 -0.97 3.78 -12.76
N PRO A 8 -1.51 2.56 -12.64
CA PRO A 8 -0.91 1.38 -13.23
C PRO A 8 -1.04 1.41 -14.75
N ASP A 9 -0.05 0.83 -15.41
CA ASP A 9 0.02 0.71 -16.85
C ASP A 9 -0.78 -0.51 -17.32
N LYS A 10 -1.81 -0.28 -18.15
CA LYS A 10 -2.69 -1.32 -18.67
C LYS A 10 -2.09 -2.07 -19.87
N GLU A 11 -1.06 -1.52 -20.50
CA GLU A 11 -0.39 -2.11 -21.67
C GLU A 11 0.83 -2.94 -21.28
N SER A 12 1.29 -2.81 -20.04
CA SER A 12 2.38 -3.61 -19.49
C SER A 12 1.99 -5.09 -19.37
N SER A 13 2.97 -5.97 -19.54
CA SER A 13 2.82 -7.42 -19.31
C SER A 13 2.61 -7.79 -17.83
N ILE A 14 2.76 -6.82 -16.91
CA ILE A 14 2.60 -7.02 -15.47
C ILE A 14 1.13 -6.83 -15.09
N PRO A 15 0.51 -7.77 -14.34
CA PRO A 15 -0.86 -7.61 -13.86
C PRO A 15 -1.07 -6.33 -13.04
N LEU A 16 -2.20 -5.64 -13.25
CA LEU A 16 -2.51 -4.36 -12.60
C LEU A 16 -2.43 -4.41 -11.07
N TYR A 17 -2.97 -5.48 -10.46
CA TYR A 17 -2.93 -5.65 -9.00
C TYR A 17 -1.48 -5.70 -8.48
N LYS A 18 -0.59 -6.36 -9.22
CA LYS A 18 0.82 -6.49 -8.89
C LYS A 18 1.55 -5.16 -8.99
N GLN A 19 1.28 -4.38 -10.03
CA GLN A 19 1.84 -3.02 -10.13
C GLN A 19 1.40 -2.12 -8.97
N ILE A 20 0.14 -2.24 -8.52
CA ILE A 20 -0.37 -1.49 -7.36
C ILE A 20 0.31 -1.92 -6.07
N ILE A 21 0.54 -3.22 -5.88
CA ILE A 21 1.29 -3.77 -4.74
C ILE A 21 2.71 -3.22 -4.74
N ASP A 22 3.41 -3.33 -5.86
CA ASP A 22 4.80 -2.89 -6.00
C ASP A 22 4.93 -1.38 -5.76
N TYR A 23 4.02 -0.59 -6.33
CA TYR A 23 3.93 0.85 -6.07
C TYR A 23 3.71 1.17 -4.57
N SER A 24 2.77 0.46 -3.94
CA SER A 24 2.46 0.65 -2.51
C SER A 24 3.66 0.30 -1.64
N LYS A 25 4.36 -0.80 -1.95
CA LYS A 25 5.58 -1.23 -1.26
C LYS A 25 6.70 -0.21 -1.42
N ASP A 26 6.89 0.33 -2.62
CA ASP A 26 7.90 1.36 -2.86
C ASP A 26 7.64 2.63 -2.03
N ARG A 27 6.38 3.07 -1.97
CA ARG A 27 5.98 4.22 -1.14
C ARG A 27 6.16 3.96 0.36
N MET A 28 5.90 2.74 0.82
CA MET A 28 6.19 2.33 2.21
C MET A 28 7.69 2.30 2.48
N ARG A 29 8.50 1.80 1.53
CA ARG A 29 9.97 1.75 1.60
C ARG A 29 10.60 3.13 1.64
N ASN A 30 10.12 4.06 0.82
CA ASN A 30 10.60 5.44 0.77
C ASN A 30 10.16 6.28 1.98
N GLY A 31 9.36 5.71 2.89
CA GLY A 31 8.87 6.40 4.09
C GLY A 31 7.73 7.40 3.84
N GLU A 32 7.22 7.48 2.61
CA GLU A 32 6.07 8.32 2.28
C GLU A 32 4.78 7.79 2.94
N TRP A 33 4.67 6.47 3.04
CA TRP A 33 3.55 5.78 3.69
C TRP A 33 4.00 5.24 5.04
N THR A 34 3.82 6.06 6.08
CA THR A 34 4.22 5.72 7.45
C THR A 34 3.22 4.80 8.14
N ILE A 35 3.70 4.04 9.12
CA ILE A 35 2.84 3.20 9.98
C ILE A 35 1.80 4.08 10.69
N GLY A 36 0.57 3.59 10.76
CA GLY A 36 -0.59 4.31 11.28
C GLY A 36 -1.25 5.23 10.26
N SER A 37 -0.65 5.46 9.09
CA SER A 37 -1.31 6.19 8.01
C SER A 37 -2.53 5.43 7.51
N LYS A 38 -3.64 6.16 7.37
CA LYS A 38 -4.88 5.62 6.84
C LYS A 38 -4.87 5.65 5.32
N LEU A 39 -5.11 4.50 4.73
CA LEU A 39 -5.36 4.37 3.30
C LEU A 39 -6.77 4.89 2.97
N PRO A 40 -6.95 5.52 1.80
CA PRO A 40 -8.27 5.77 1.26
C PRO A 40 -9.09 4.48 1.13
N THR A 41 -10.41 4.61 1.03
CA THR A 41 -11.29 3.47 0.85
C THR A 41 -11.03 2.75 -0.48
N GLN A 42 -11.39 1.47 -0.58
CA GLN A 42 -11.28 0.71 -1.83
C GLN A 42 -11.94 1.41 -3.03
N ARG A 43 -13.08 2.10 -2.80
CA ARG A 43 -13.77 2.87 -3.85
C ARG A 43 -12.97 4.09 -4.29
N GLU A 44 -12.31 4.78 -3.37
CA GLU A 44 -11.47 5.93 -3.70
C GLU A 44 -10.19 5.48 -4.40
N LEU A 45 -9.53 4.44 -3.91
CA LEU A 45 -8.35 3.86 -4.57
C LEU A 45 -8.66 3.41 -5.99
N ALA A 46 -9.80 2.74 -6.22
CA ALA A 46 -10.22 2.35 -7.56
C ALA A 46 -10.40 3.56 -8.50
N LYS A 47 -10.92 4.68 -7.99
CA LYS A 47 -11.03 5.93 -8.76
C LYS A 47 -9.68 6.59 -9.03
N ILE A 48 -8.80 6.63 -8.04
CA ILE A 48 -7.46 7.23 -8.14
C ILE A 48 -6.60 6.48 -9.17
N PHE A 49 -6.54 5.16 -9.02
CA PHE A 49 -5.76 4.29 -9.91
C PHE A 49 -6.48 4.00 -11.23
N GLU A 50 -7.76 4.38 -11.37
CA GLU A 50 -8.56 4.17 -12.58
C GLU A 50 -8.62 2.69 -13.02
N VAL A 51 -8.79 1.81 -12.02
CA VAL A 51 -8.88 0.35 -12.18
C VAL A 51 -10.19 -0.18 -11.61
N ASN A 52 -10.48 -1.45 -11.91
CA ASN A 52 -11.65 -2.12 -11.35
C ASN A 52 -11.48 -2.31 -9.83
N ARG A 53 -12.60 -2.25 -9.10
CA ARG A 53 -12.61 -2.47 -7.65
C ARG A 53 -12.07 -3.85 -7.28
N SER A 54 -12.33 -4.88 -8.08
CA SER A 54 -11.80 -6.23 -7.86
C SER A 54 -10.27 -6.25 -7.80
N THR A 55 -9.60 -5.54 -8.71
CA THR A 55 -8.14 -5.41 -8.76
C THR A 55 -7.58 -4.75 -7.50
N ILE A 56 -8.27 -3.74 -6.96
CA ILE A 56 -7.90 -3.10 -5.69
C ILE A 56 -8.08 -4.05 -4.52
N VAL A 57 -9.18 -4.79 -4.48
CA VAL A 57 -9.44 -5.78 -3.42
C VAL A 57 -8.32 -6.81 -3.40
N GLU A 58 -7.96 -7.37 -4.56
CA GLU A 58 -6.89 -8.36 -4.68
C GLU A 58 -5.52 -7.79 -4.27
N ALA A 59 -5.18 -6.57 -4.70
CA ALA A 59 -3.94 -5.91 -4.27
C ALA A 59 -3.89 -5.67 -2.75
N LEU A 60 -5.00 -5.25 -2.15
CA LEU A 60 -5.08 -5.02 -0.70
C LEU A 60 -5.07 -6.32 0.10
N ASP A 61 -5.70 -7.38 -0.40
CA ASP A 61 -5.69 -8.68 0.25
C ASP A 61 -4.28 -9.27 0.28
N GLU A 62 -3.49 -9.11 -0.79
CA GLU A 62 -2.08 -9.50 -0.81
C GLU A 62 -1.24 -8.68 0.18
N LEU A 63 -1.38 -7.35 0.17
CA LEU A 63 -0.69 -6.47 1.14
C LEU A 63 -1.07 -6.79 2.59
N LYS A 64 -2.32 -7.24 2.82
CA LYS A 64 -2.80 -7.67 4.12
C LYS A 64 -2.24 -9.04 4.50
N ALA A 65 -2.15 -9.97 3.55
CA ALA A 65 -1.53 -11.29 3.74
C ALA A 65 -0.04 -11.17 4.07
N GLU A 66 0.65 -10.18 3.49
CA GLU A 66 2.03 -9.83 3.83
C GLU A 66 2.18 -9.08 5.15
N GLY A 67 1.06 -8.71 5.81
CA GLY A 67 1.07 -7.97 7.07
C GLY A 67 1.54 -6.52 6.96
N LEU A 68 1.51 -5.94 5.76
CA LEU A 68 1.87 -4.54 5.51
C LEU A 68 0.73 -3.58 5.90
N ILE A 69 -0.50 -4.02 5.69
CA ILE A 69 -1.71 -3.26 6.00
C ILE A 69 -2.67 -4.08 6.87
N GLU A 70 -3.45 -3.39 7.70
CA GLU A 70 -4.52 -3.99 8.47
C GLU A 70 -5.83 -3.28 8.16
N GLY A 71 -6.83 -4.07 7.76
CA GLY A 71 -8.20 -3.60 7.61
C GLY A 71 -8.97 -3.82 8.90
N LYS A 72 -9.40 -2.75 9.57
CA LYS A 72 -10.28 -2.84 10.73
C LYS A 72 -11.72 -2.58 10.31
N SER A 73 -12.61 -3.53 10.57
CA SER A 73 -14.02 -3.43 10.21
C SER A 73 -14.62 -2.13 10.78
N GLY A 74 -15.18 -1.29 9.90
CA GLY A 74 -15.76 0.01 10.26
C GLY A 74 -14.78 1.17 10.51
N LYS A 75 -13.46 0.96 10.53
CA LYS A 75 -12.46 2.03 10.77
C LYS A 75 -11.52 2.31 9.59
N GLY A 76 -11.63 1.53 8.51
CA GLY A 76 -10.82 1.67 7.30
C GLY A 76 -9.56 0.82 7.33
N THR A 77 -8.73 1.00 6.31
CA THR A 77 -7.47 0.27 6.14
C THR A 77 -6.31 1.17 6.57
N SER A 78 -5.41 0.66 7.40
CA SER A 78 -4.24 1.41 7.87
C SER A 78 -2.97 0.65 7.56
N ILE A 79 -1.89 1.37 7.29
CA ILE A 79 -0.55 0.78 7.14
C ILE A 79 -0.07 0.40 8.54
N VAL A 80 0.28 -0.87 8.75
CA VAL A 80 0.75 -1.37 10.06
C VAL A 80 2.23 -1.70 10.05
N ASN A 81 2.81 -1.86 8.87
CA ASN A 81 4.21 -2.20 8.72
C ASN A 81 4.75 -1.55 7.45
N ASN A 82 5.81 -0.78 7.59
CA ASN A 82 6.77 -0.62 6.52
C ASN A 82 8.04 -1.33 6.97
N THR A 83 8.56 -2.22 6.12
CA THR A 83 9.77 -3.02 6.43
C THR A 83 10.93 -2.16 6.94
N TRP A 84 10.97 -0.88 6.55
CA TRP A 84 11.89 0.11 7.10
C TRP A 84 11.69 0.42 8.58
N SER A 85 10.47 0.59 9.12
CA SER A 85 10.33 0.81 10.57
C SER A 85 10.69 -0.43 11.37
N LEU A 86 10.49 -1.64 10.84
CA LEU A 86 11.02 -2.84 11.48
C LEU A 86 12.56 -2.79 11.52
N LEU A 87 13.21 -2.50 10.40
CA LEU A 87 14.67 -2.35 10.33
C LEU A 87 15.20 -1.18 11.17
N ALA A 88 14.50 -0.04 11.21
CA ALA A 88 14.86 1.14 11.98
C ALA A 88 14.56 0.98 13.48
N SER A 89 13.58 0.15 13.86
CA SER A 89 13.29 -0.23 15.25
C SER A 89 14.30 -1.25 15.79
N ILE A 90 14.98 -2.00 14.91
CA ILE A 90 16.13 -2.84 15.22
C ILE A 90 17.39 -1.96 15.15
N SER A 91 17.49 -0.93 16.00
CA SER A 91 18.65 -0.04 16.22
C SER A 91 19.36 0.55 14.99
N PRO A 92 19.62 1.87 14.92
CA PRO A 92 20.76 2.32 14.12
C PRO A 92 22.01 1.60 14.65
N PRO A 93 22.89 1.04 13.80
CA PRO A 93 24.19 0.63 14.28
C PRO A 93 24.82 1.89 14.87
N ASN A 94 25.05 1.88 16.19
CA ASN A 94 25.95 2.84 16.81
C ASN A 94 27.28 2.72 16.06
N TRP A 95 27.60 3.70 15.23
CA TRP A 95 28.94 3.95 14.72
C TRP A 95 29.50 5.19 15.41
#